data_AF-A0A6P4EBF5-F1
#
_entry.id   AF-A0A6P4EBF5-F1
#
_cell.length_a   1.000
_cell.length_b   1.000
_cell.length_c   1.000
_cell.angle_alpha   90.00
_cell.angle_beta   90.00
_cell.angle_gamma   90.00
#
_symmetry.space_group_name_H-M   'P 1'
#
loop_
_entity.id
_entity.type
_entity.pdbx_description
1 polymer ?
#
loop_
_entity_poly.entity_id
_entity_poly.type
_entity_poly.pdbx_seq_one_letter_code
_entity_poly.pdbx_strand_id
1 'polypeptide(L)'
;MGLQVRILCYIPLFLLYFQIGEVNTKGICLYFSEKKASWFDALIECQKHHMCLADLNTEVTLGQMETKFNHEEIEYWFGLNSHEKSNYRYASNNKSIEYSPKHSKLVNDGRCAFVKHENGFYKFESADCNAHKRFICTKTDECDGVSMKPGKSKCVITEEEKSVVAY
;
A
#
# COMPACT_ATOMS: atom_id res chain seq x y z
N MET A 1 -37.91 16.30 56.38
CA MET A 1 -36.46 16.46 56.21
C MET A 1 -35.78 15.33 56.98
N GLY A 2 -35.23 14.34 56.28
CA GLY A 2 -34.67 13.12 56.85
C GLY A 2 -33.60 12.52 55.93
N LEU A 3 -32.61 11.91 56.57
CA LEU A 3 -31.21 11.66 56.20
C LEU A 3 -30.94 10.74 54.98
N GLN A 4 -29.73 10.90 54.40
CA GLN A 4 -29.11 10.12 53.31
C GLN A 4 -29.17 8.60 53.45
N VAL A 5 -29.31 7.91 52.31
CA VAL A 5 -28.64 6.61 52.06
C VAL A 5 -27.96 6.68 50.69
N ARG A 6 -26.62 6.66 50.69
CA ARG A 6 -25.78 6.34 49.53
C ARG A 6 -25.77 4.82 49.31
N ILE A 7 -25.60 4.38 48.06
CA ILE A 7 -25.00 3.12 47.53
C ILE A 7 -25.63 2.91 46.14
N LEU A 8 -24.98 3.37 45.07
CA LEU A 8 -24.08 2.60 44.18
C LEU A 8 -24.81 1.49 43.41
N CYS A 9 -25.05 1.74 42.12
CA CYS A 9 -25.08 0.78 41.01
C CYS A 9 -24.92 1.61 39.72
N TYR A 10 -23.70 1.94 39.28
CA TYR A 10 -22.99 1.12 38.30
C TYR A 10 -23.97 0.34 37.42
N ILE A 11 -24.45 0.94 36.34
CA ILE A 11 -24.80 0.30 35.05
C ILE A 11 -25.25 1.45 34.13
N PRO A 12 -24.57 1.72 33.01
CA PRO A 12 -23.29 1.16 32.60
C PRO A 12 -22.37 2.17 31.89
N LEU A 13 -21.18 2.39 32.46
CA LEU A 13 -19.98 2.69 31.64
C LEU A 13 -19.76 1.62 30.55
N PHE A 14 -20.40 0.45 30.70
CA PHE A 14 -20.53 -0.60 29.69
C PHE A 14 -21.27 -0.16 28.40
N LEU A 15 -22.16 0.85 28.42
CA LEU A 15 -22.80 1.33 27.17
C LEU A 15 -21.92 2.33 26.39
N LEU A 16 -20.93 2.95 27.03
CA LEU A 16 -19.90 3.72 26.33
C LEU A 16 -18.78 2.84 25.76
N TYR A 17 -18.77 1.54 26.11
CA TYR A 17 -17.71 0.61 25.71
C TYR A 17 -18.03 -0.21 24.46
N PHE A 18 -19.23 -0.08 23.87
CA PHE A 18 -19.70 -1.00 22.83
C PHE A 18 -19.90 -0.37 21.45
N GLN A 19 -19.02 0.55 21.05
CA GLN A 19 -18.80 0.82 19.63
C GLN A 19 -17.33 0.61 19.23
N ILE A 20 -16.75 -0.53 19.64
CA ILE A 20 -15.61 -1.07 18.89
C ILE A 20 -16.23 -1.76 17.67
N GLY A 21 -16.33 -1.00 16.57
CA GLY A 21 -16.70 -1.56 15.28
C GLY A 21 -15.72 -2.67 14.88
N GLU A 22 -16.20 -3.66 14.15
CA GLU A 22 -15.36 -4.71 13.59
C GLU A 22 -14.29 -4.08 12.68
N VAL A 23 -13.05 -4.02 13.16
CA VAL A 23 -11.91 -3.69 12.29
C VAL A 23 -11.68 -4.92 11.43
N ASN A 24 -12.15 -4.91 10.18
CA ASN A 24 -11.83 -5.96 9.23
C ASN A 24 -10.32 -5.93 8.97
N THR A 25 -9.56 -6.82 9.62
CA THR A 25 -8.09 -6.81 9.69
C THR A 25 -7.39 -7.29 8.42
N LYS A 26 -8.11 -7.37 7.29
CA LYS A 26 -7.51 -7.80 6.01
C LYS A 26 -6.55 -6.72 5.53
N GLY A 27 -5.27 -7.05 5.59
CA GLY A 27 -4.21 -6.17 5.13
C GLY A 27 -4.07 -6.11 3.63
N ILE A 28 -3.39 -5.06 3.18
CA ILE A 28 -2.77 -5.03 1.87
C ILE A 28 -1.54 -5.96 1.95
N CYS A 29 -1.43 -6.91 1.03
CA CYS A 29 -0.27 -7.79 0.95
C CYS A 29 0.64 -7.30 -0.18
N LEU A 30 1.91 -7.06 0.14
CA LEU A 30 2.93 -6.74 -0.85
C LEU A 30 3.76 -8.00 -1.15
N TYR A 31 3.95 -8.29 -2.44
CA TYR A 31 4.72 -9.44 -2.92
C TYR A 31 5.91 -8.93 -3.74
N PHE A 32 7.12 -9.14 -3.24
CA PHE A 32 8.35 -8.63 -3.84
C PHE A 32 8.96 -9.66 -4.79
N SER A 33 9.41 -9.20 -5.96
CA SER A 33 10.10 -10.06 -6.92
C SER A 33 11.59 -10.19 -6.59
N GLU A 34 12.16 -11.36 -6.83
CA GLU A 34 13.62 -11.54 -6.86
C GLU A 34 14.22 -11.14 -8.21
N LYS A 35 13.45 -11.37 -9.29
CA LYS A 35 13.86 -11.10 -10.68
C LYS A 35 13.59 -9.65 -11.05
N LYS A 36 14.45 -9.12 -11.91
CA LYS A 36 14.27 -7.80 -12.53
C LYS A 36 13.50 -7.93 -13.85
N ALA A 37 12.66 -6.95 -14.15
CA ALA A 37 11.87 -6.88 -15.37
C ALA A 37 11.63 -5.41 -15.78
N SER A 38 11.24 -5.18 -17.04
CA SER A 38 10.63 -3.91 -17.43
C SER A 38 9.34 -3.66 -16.64
N TRP A 39 8.86 -2.42 -16.60
CA TRP A 39 7.60 -2.12 -15.92
C TRP A 39 6.42 -2.89 -16.54
N PHE A 40 6.41 -3.03 -17.88
CA PHE A 40 5.38 -3.76 -18.60
C PHE A 40 5.44 -5.27 -18.33
N ASP A 41 6.63 -5.86 -18.38
CA ASP A 41 6.80 -7.29 -18.06
C ASP A 41 6.47 -7.59 -16.60
N ALA A 42 6.77 -6.65 -15.70
CA ALA A 42 6.40 -6.76 -14.29
C ALA A 42 4.88 -6.72 -14.09
N LEU A 43 4.17 -5.84 -14.80
CA LEU A 43 2.70 -5.78 -14.81
C LEU A 43 2.10 -7.11 -15.28
N ILE A 44 2.58 -7.63 -16.41
CA ILE A 44 2.16 -8.91 -16.97
C ILE A 44 2.43 -10.04 -15.98
N GLU A 45 3.59 -10.06 -15.32
CA GLU A 45 3.92 -11.07 -14.34
C GLU A 45 2.96 -11.02 -13.14
N CYS A 46 2.67 -9.84 -12.58
CA CYS A 46 1.65 -9.74 -11.52
C CYS A 46 0.27 -10.24 -11.98
N GLN A 47 -0.16 -9.90 -13.20
CA GLN A 47 -1.45 -10.32 -13.75
C GLN A 47 -1.57 -11.85 -13.89
N LYS A 48 -0.48 -12.56 -14.24
CA LYS A 48 -0.46 -14.04 -14.27
C LYS A 48 -0.79 -14.67 -12.92
N HIS A 49 -0.53 -13.97 -11.82
CA HIS A 49 -0.84 -14.40 -10.45
C HIS A 49 -2.15 -13.80 -9.90
N HIS A 50 -3.01 -13.25 -10.77
CA HIS A 50 -4.24 -12.55 -10.38
C HIS A 50 -3.99 -11.38 -9.42
N MET A 51 -2.94 -10.62 -9.71
CA MET A 51 -2.50 -9.45 -8.97
C MET A 51 -2.26 -8.28 -9.93
N CYS A 52 -1.94 -7.12 -9.38
CA CYS A 52 -1.41 -5.99 -10.14
C CYS A 52 -0.11 -5.49 -9.51
N LEU A 53 0.61 -4.62 -10.20
CA LEU A 53 1.67 -3.84 -9.56
C LEU A 53 1.08 -3.03 -8.39
N ALA A 54 1.83 -2.93 -7.30
CA ALA A 54 1.32 -2.43 -6.03
C ALA A 54 1.00 -0.93 -6.03
N ASP A 55 -0.05 -0.57 -5.30
CA ASP A 55 -0.38 0.83 -4.99
C ASP A 55 0.36 1.24 -3.71
N LEU A 56 1.31 2.18 -3.82
CA LEU A 56 2.06 2.73 -2.69
C LEU A 56 1.52 4.11 -2.32
N ASN A 57 0.24 4.13 -1.94
CA ASN A 57 -0.54 5.34 -1.77
C ASN A 57 -0.88 5.66 -0.31
N THR A 58 -0.34 4.91 0.65
CA THR A 58 -0.51 5.16 2.09
C THR A 58 0.82 4.99 2.83
N GLU A 59 0.96 5.68 3.97
CA GLU A 59 2.09 5.47 4.89
C GLU A 59 2.18 4.01 5.35
N VAL A 60 1.04 3.35 5.51
CA VAL A 60 0.92 1.94 5.89
C VAL A 60 1.61 1.04 4.86
N THR A 61 1.31 1.22 3.58
CA THR A 61 1.94 0.43 2.51
C THR A 61 3.45 0.63 2.44
N LEU A 62 3.96 1.78 2.90
CA LEU A 62 5.40 2.04 3.00
C LEU A 62 6.01 1.47 4.30
N GLY A 63 5.33 1.56 5.43
CA GLY A 63 5.77 0.92 6.67
C GLY A 63 5.87 -0.60 6.53
N GLN A 64 4.97 -1.22 5.77
CA GLN A 64 5.06 -2.65 5.39
C GLN A 64 6.33 -2.97 4.58
N MET A 65 6.92 -1.99 3.88
CA MET A 65 8.21 -2.17 3.20
C MET A 65 9.38 -2.19 4.17
N GLU A 66 9.35 -1.37 5.23
CA GLU A 66 10.46 -1.25 6.20
C GLU A 66 10.83 -2.59 6.82
N THR A 67 9.85 -3.44 7.10
CA THR A 67 10.10 -4.75 7.71
C THR A 67 10.70 -5.78 6.74
N LYS A 68 10.74 -5.49 5.44
CA LYS A 68 11.15 -6.44 4.39
C LYS A 68 12.40 -6.02 3.60
N PHE A 69 12.74 -4.74 3.57
CA PHE A 69 13.93 -4.27 2.87
C PHE A 69 15.17 -4.46 3.73
N ASN A 70 16.14 -5.22 3.22
CA ASN A 70 17.39 -5.49 3.92
C ASN A 70 18.41 -4.33 3.86
N HIS A 71 17.92 -3.08 3.79
CA HIS A 71 18.69 -1.84 3.60
C HIS A 71 19.64 -1.78 2.37
N GLU A 72 19.62 -2.79 1.50
CA GLU A 72 20.31 -2.74 0.21
C GLU A 72 19.65 -1.70 -0.71
N GLU A 73 20.45 -1.01 -1.55
CA GLU A 73 20.01 -0.03 -2.55
C GLU A 73 19.24 -0.70 -3.71
N ILE A 74 18.13 -1.37 -3.39
CA ILE A 74 17.31 -2.09 -4.33
C ILE A 74 16.15 -1.20 -4.76
N GLU A 75 15.97 -1.11 -6.07
CA GLU A 75 14.90 -0.35 -6.70
C GLU A 75 13.76 -1.29 -7.11
N TYR A 76 12.53 -0.87 -6.85
CA TYR A 76 11.34 -1.64 -7.16
C TYR A 76 10.32 -0.83 -7.97
N TRP A 77 9.86 -1.40 -9.09
CA TRP A 77 8.66 -0.95 -9.77
C TRP A 77 7.43 -1.14 -8.88
N PHE A 78 6.53 -0.16 -8.96
CA PHE A 78 5.19 -0.22 -8.40
C PHE A 78 4.18 0.30 -9.43
N GLY A 79 2.88 0.25 -9.12
CA GLY A 79 1.80 0.40 -10.11
C GLY A 79 1.63 1.77 -10.73
N LEU A 80 2.45 2.75 -10.35
CA LEU A 80 2.33 4.12 -10.79
C LEU A 80 3.13 4.38 -12.08
N ASN A 81 2.47 4.92 -13.10
CA ASN A 81 3.09 5.27 -14.38
C ASN A 81 2.45 6.51 -15.02
N SER A 82 3.18 7.18 -15.90
CA SER A 82 2.69 8.27 -16.76
C SER A 82 2.83 7.93 -18.25
N HIS A 83 2.95 6.64 -18.60
CA HIS A 83 3.33 6.23 -19.95
C HIS A 83 2.30 6.64 -21.01
N GLU A 84 1.02 6.34 -20.78
CA GLU A 84 -0.05 6.68 -21.72
C GLU A 84 -0.71 8.04 -21.42
N LYS A 85 -0.44 8.59 -20.24
CA LYS A 85 -1.17 9.75 -19.69
C LYS A 85 -0.18 10.77 -19.18
N SER A 86 -0.46 12.04 -19.47
CA SER A 86 0.33 13.18 -19.01
C SER A 86 0.29 13.41 -17.49
N ASN A 87 -0.19 12.47 -16.68
CA ASN A 87 -0.18 12.52 -15.23
C ASN A 87 -0.04 11.10 -14.68
N TYR A 88 0.69 10.96 -13.57
CA TYR A 88 0.89 9.66 -12.92
C TYR A 88 -0.41 9.06 -12.39
N ARG A 89 -0.66 7.80 -12.78
CA ARG A 89 -1.81 7.03 -12.34
C ARG A 89 -1.45 5.59 -12.01
N TYR A 90 -2.21 5.00 -11.10
CA TYR A 90 -2.08 3.61 -10.71
C TYR A 90 -2.74 2.69 -11.75
N ALA A 91 -2.04 1.64 -12.16
CA ALA A 91 -2.56 0.63 -13.09
C ALA A 91 -3.75 -0.15 -12.52
N SER A 92 -3.84 -0.29 -11.20
CA SER A 92 -4.89 -1.06 -10.52
C SER A 92 -6.29 -0.41 -10.58
N ASN A 93 -6.36 0.92 -10.56
CA ASN A 93 -7.62 1.65 -10.36
C ASN A 93 -7.70 2.99 -11.09
N ASN A 94 -6.69 3.33 -11.90
CA ASN A 94 -6.57 4.57 -12.67
C ASN A 94 -6.63 5.86 -11.82
N LYS A 95 -6.48 5.78 -10.49
CA LYS A 95 -6.42 6.95 -9.60
C LYS A 95 -5.09 7.67 -9.76
N SER A 96 -5.14 8.99 -9.63
CA SER A 96 -3.93 9.82 -9.58
C SER A 96 -3.15 9.57 -8.28
N ILE A 97 -1.86 9.89 -8.29
CA ILE A 97 -1.08 9.93 -7.06
C ILE A 97 -1.59 11.05 -6.12
N GLU A 98 -1.90 10.68 -4.89
CA GLU A 98 -2.30 11.62 -3.82
C GLU A 98 -1.22 11.73 -2.71
N TYR A 99 -0.36 10.72 -2.63
CA TYR A 99 0.68 10.60 -1.61
C TYR A 99 2.02 10.21 -2.22
N SER A 100 3.10 10.83 -1.73
CA SER A 100 4.48 10.40 -1.99
C SER A 100 5.39 10.77 -0.82
N PRO A 101 6.42 9.97 -0.51
CA PRO A 101 7.42 10.34 0.50
C PRO A 101 8.08 11.69 0.22
N LYS A 102 8.55 12.32 1.30
CA LYS A 102 9.36 13.54 1.20
C LYS A 102 10.58 13.31 0.29
N HIS A 103 10.94 14.30 -0.52
CA HIS A 103 12.06 14.24 -1.48
C HIS A 103 11.86 13.29 -2.67
N SER A 104 10.65 12.76 -2.89
CA SER A 104 10.30 12.08 -4.14
C SER A 104 10.42 13.01 -5.34
N LYS A 105 10.89 12.46 -6.47
CA LYS A 105 11.10 13.17 -7.74
C LYS A 105 10.50 12.36 -8.89
N LEU A 106 9.22 12.61 -9.16
CA LEU A 106 8.52 12.03 -10.30
C LEU A 106 8.56 13.01 -11.48
N VAL A 107 9.25 12.64 -12.55
CA VAL A 107 9.28 13.42 -13.79
C VAL A 107 8.11 12.97 -14.65
N ASN A 108 7.28 13.91 -15.09
CA ASN A 108 6.05 13.63 -15.82
C ASN A 108 6.30 13.70 -17.34
N ASP A 109 7.07 12.75 -17.85
CA ASP A 109 7.60 12.71 -19.22
C ASP A 109 7.40 11.34 -19.89
N GLY A 110 6.33 10.62 -19.54
CA GLY A 110 6.04 9.29 -20.11
C GLY A 110 6.76 8.14 -19.41
N ARG A 111 7.25 8.38 -18.19
CA ARG A 111 8.05 7.45 -17.38
C ARG A 111 7.23 6.64 -16.38
N CYS A 112 7.86 5.56 -15.90
CA CYS A 112 7.31 4.66 -14.91
C CYS A 112 7.97 4.91 -13.55
N ALA A 113 7.21 4.78 -12.47
CA ALA A 113 7.68 5.10 -11.13
C ALA A 113 8.25 3.88 -10.40
N PHE A 114 9.35 4.10 -9.69
CA PHE A 114 9.96 3.11 -8.80
C PHE A 114 10.17 3.70 -7.41
N VAL A 115 10.20 2.83 -6.41
CA VAL A 115 10.60 3.15 -5.04
C VAL A 115 12.02 2.65 -4.81
N LYS A 116 12.81 3.44 -4.09
CA LYS A 116 14.10 3.00 -3.54
C LYS A 116 14.25 3.50 -2.11
N HIS A 117 15.07 2.78 -1.34
CA HIS A 117 15.52 3.22 -0.03
C HIS A 117 16.91 3.83 -0.16
N GLU A 118 17.09 5.07 0.28
CA GLU A 118 18.38 5.77 0.25
C GLU A 118 18.49 6.66 1.49
N ASN A 119 19.64 6.61 2.17
CA ASN A 119 19.93 7.42 3.36
C ASN A 119 18.87 7.29 4.49
N GLY A 120 18.27 6.11 4.65
CA GLY A 120 17.27 5.84 5.71
C GLY A 120 15.84 6.27 5.36
N PHE A 121 15.57 6.67 4.11
CA PHE A 121 14.25 7.10 3.68
C PHE A 121 13.85 6.45 2.36
N TYR A 122 12.56 6.18 2.19
CA TYR A 122 11.98 5.88 0.88
C TYR A 122 11.78 7.14 0.08
N LYS A 123 11.96 7.01 -1.23
CA LYS A 123 11.57 8.04 -2.19
C LYS A 123 11.03 7.39 -3.45
N PHE A 124 10.07 8.07 -4.08
CA PHE A 124 9.61 7.72 -5.41
C PHE A 124 10.44 8.47 -6.43
N GLU A 125 10.94 7.75 -7.42
CA GLU A 125 11.63 8.30 -8.59
C GLU A 125 11.02 7.72 -9.86
N SER A 126 11.38 8.27 -11.01
CA SER A 126 10.87 7.86 -12.32
C SER A 126 12.00 7.47 -13.26
N ALA A 127 11.82 6.41 -14.04
CA ALA A 127 12.78 5.95 -15.04
C ALA A 127 12.07 5.52 -16.33
N ASP A 128 12.86 5.27 -17.38
CA ASP A 128 12.38 4.63 -18.59
C ASP A 128 11.67 3.32 -18.22
N CYS A 129 10.45 3.11 -18.73
CA CYS A 129 9.63 1.94 -18.41
C CYS A 129 10.28 0.61 -18.86
N ASN A 130 11.25 0.65 -19.77
CA ASN A 130 12.01 -0.52 -20.22
C ASN A 130 13.21 -0.86 -19.30
N ALA A 131 13.53 0.01 -18.34
CA ALA A 131 14.57 -0.29 -17.36
C ALA A 131 14.20 -1.52 -16.53
N HIS A 132 15.21 -2.33 -16.18
CA HIS A 132 14.98 -3.57 -15.46
C HIS A 132 15.18 -3.36 -13.97
N LYS A 133 14.08 -3.43 -13.21
CA LYS A 133 14.07 -3.33 -11.75
C LYS A 133 13.28 -4.49 -11.16
N ARG A 134 13.47 -4.77 -9.87
CA ARG A 134 12.56 -5.67 -9.17
C ARG A 134 11.19 -5.00 -9.11
N PHE A 135 10.15 -5.71 -8.69
CA PHE A 135 8.79 -5.19 -8.71
C PHE A 135 7.98 -5.73 -7.55
N ILE A 136 6.89 -5.02 -7.26
CA ILE A 136 6.01 -5.31 -6.12
C ILE A 136 4.62 -5.53 -6.65
N CYS A 137 4.03 -6.69 -6.36
CA CYS A 137 2.65 -6.99 -6.69
C CYS A 137 1.73 -6.84 -5.46
N THR A 138 0.45 -6.57 -5.69
CA THR A 138 -0.63 -6.63 -4.70
C THR A 138 -1.87 -7.26 -5.29
N LYS A 139 -2.72 -7.83 -4.44
CA LYS A 139 -4.05 -8.30 -4.87
C LYS A 139 -4.99 -7.11 -5.02
N THR A 140 -5.74 -7.10 -6.11
CA THR A 140 -6.73 -6.08 -6.47
C THR A 140 -7.83 -6.74 -7.29
N ASP A 141 -8.98 -6.08 -7.44
CA ASP A 141 -10.11 -6.55 -8.26
C ASP A 141 -9.95 -6.20 -9.74
N GLU A 142 -9.08 -5.24 -10.06
CA GLU A 142 -8.79 -4.76 -11.41
C GLU A 142 -7.30 -4.47 -11.57
N CYS A 143 -6.77 -4.71 -12.77
CA CYS A 143 -5.42 -4.36 -13.18
C CYS A 143 -5.41 -4.01 -14.67
N ASP A 144 -5.12 -2.74 -14.98
CA ASP A 144 -5.05 -2.21 -16.35
C ASP A 144 -6.34 -2.50 -17.15
N GLY A 145 -7.50 -2.22 -16.52
CA GLY A 145 -8.82 -2.50 -17.10
C GLY A 145 -9.21 -3.98 -17.15
N VAL A 146 -8.34 -4.90 -16.72
CA VAL A 146 -8.64 -6.33 -16.65
C VAL A 146 -9.15 -6.68 -15.25
N SER A 147 -10.33 -7.30 -15.16
CA SER A 147 -10.84 -7.81 -13.89
C SER A 147 -9.99 -8.97 -13.39
N MET A 148 -9.42 -8.80 -12.20
CA MET A 148 -8.72 -9.84 -11.46
C MET A 148 -9.77 -10.57 -10.61
N LYS A 149 -9.91 -11.90 -10.74
CA LYS A 149 -10.78 -12.66 -9.82
C LYS A 149 -10.18 -12.56 -8.41
N PRO A 150 -10.83 -11.92 -7.43
CA PRO A 150 -10.20 -11.72 -6.13
C PRO A 150 -10.10 -13.05 -5.38
N GLY A 151 -8.89 -13.63 -5.37
CA GLY A 151 -8.56 -14.68 -4.43
C GLY A 151 -8.38 -14.04 -3.06
N LYS A 152 -9.13 -14.47 -2.03
CA LYS A 152 -9.01 -13.95 -0.65
C LYS A 152 -7.53 -13.77 -0.25
N SER A 153 -7.13 -12.55 0.12
CA SER A 153 -5.85 -12.29 0.78
C SER A 153 -5.88 -12.92 2.18
N LYS A 154 -4.78 -13.58 2.57
CA LYS A 154 -4.60 -14.17 3.91
C LYS A 154 -3.62 -13.37 4.77
N CYS A 155 -3.09 -12.24 4.28
CA CYS A 155 -2.21 -11.42 5.09
C CYS A 155 -3.00 -10.63 6.12
N VAL A 156 -2.43 -10.50 7.31
CA VAL A 156 -3.00 -9.80 8.45
C VAL A 156 -2.09 -8.61 8.73
N ILE A 157 -2.67 -7.42 8.87
CA ILE A 157 -1.94 -6.25 9.37
C ILE A 157 -1.64 -6.49 10.86
N THR A 158 -0.38 -6.36 11.27
CA THR A 158 0.02 -6.43 12.69
C THR A 158 -0.55 -5.25 13.49
N GLU A 159 -0.67 -5.38 14.81
CA GLU A 159 -1.18 -4.28 15.66
C GLU A 159 -0.33 -3.00 15.56
N GLU A 160 0.97 -3.15 15.30
CA GLU A 160 1.91 -2.05 15.07
C GLU A 160 1.59 -1.33 13.76
N GLU A 161 1.42 -2.06 12.66
CA GLU A 161 1.02 -1.49 11.38
C GLU A 161 -0.42 -0.90 11.42
N LYS A 162 -1.33 -1.46 12.24
CA LYS A 162 -2.67 -0.87 12.47
C LYS A 162 -2.61 0.47 13.19
N SER A 163 -1.66 0.67 14.10
CA SER A 163 -1.47 1.94 14.79
C SER A 163 -1.05 3.07 13.84
N VAL A 164 -0.42 2.72 12.71
CA VAL A 164 -0.10 3.64 11.60
C VAL A 164 -1.33 3.94 10.73
N VAL A 165 -2.26 2.99 10.59
CA VAL A 165 -3.52 3.16 9.80
C VAL A 165 -4.54 4.08 10.52
N ALA A 166 -4.45 4.21 11.84
CA ALA A 166 -5.47 4.87 12.67
C ALA A 166 -5.35 6.40 12.75
N TYR A 167 -4.39 7.01 12.02
CA TYR A 167 -4.16 8.46 11.96
C TYR A 167 -4.34 9.01 10.55
#